data_AF-A0A948RT60-F1
#
_entry.id   AF-A0A948RT60-F1
#
_cell.length_a   1.000
_cell.length_b   1.000
_cell.length_c   1.000
_cell.angle_alpha   90.00
_cell.angle_beta   90.00
_cell.angle_gamma   90.00
#
_symmetry.space_group_name_H-M   'P 1'
#
loop_
_entity.id
_entity.type
_entity.pdbx_description
1 polymer ?
#
loop_
_entity_poly.entity_id
_entity_poly.type
_entity_poly.pdbx_seq_one_letter_code
_entity_poly.pdbx_strand_id
1 'polypeptide(L)'
;MKKFIIVGLVVALGLGALAVAGCGDTSQAKEYMEKGDELSRKMASLTDDAVFDAGALLAELGIQISETGTVDKKTLTDAASKQIDTIIANGKKAVAEYEKILDLKGVDAYKEYAEQRISAIESTIAVLEAVQELLDRIGDPQNTASIKDTVTEWAKSNIEVAVDAVKAYTSWSNAAKIKKENNLGPAEEPEKVEETTPESAPE
;
A
#
# COMPACT_ATOMS: atom_id res chain seq x y z
N MET A 1 47.27 -38.15 34.61
CA MET A 1 45.91 -37.78 34.16
C MET A 1 45.45 -36.46 34.80
N LYS A 2 46.11 -35.32 34.50
CA LYS A 2 45.81 -34.01 35.11
C LYS A 2 45.98 -32.81 34.15
N LYS A 3 45.88 -33.02 32.83
CA LYS A 3 46.19 -31.97 31.83
C LYS A 3 45.08 -31.67 30.81
N PHE A 4 43.88 -32.24 30.97
CA PHE A 4 42.80 -32.08 29.99
C PHE A 4 41.58 -31.28 30.49
N ILE A 5 41.61 -30.68 31.68
CA ILE A 5 40.43 -30.02 32.29
C ILE A 5 40.37 -28.50 32.05
N ILE A 6 41.45 -27.86 31.58
CA ILE A 6 41.52 -26.38 31.54
C ILE A 6 41.13 -25.80 30.16
N VAL A 7 41.01 -26.62 29.11
CA VAL A 7 40.65 -26.12 27.76
C VAL A 7 39.13 -26.03 27.54
N GLY A 8 38.32 -26.70 28.37
CA GLY A 8 36.85 -26.68 28.24
C GLY A 8 36.15 -25.43 28.79
N LEU A 9 36.85 -24.59 29.58
CA LEU A 9 36.23 -23.48 30.30
C LEU A 9 36.42 -22.10 29.64
N VAL A 10 37.27 -22.01 28.60
CA VAL A 10 37.50 -20.76 27.86
C VAL A 10 36.56 -20.62 26.65
N VAL A 11 35.99 -21.72 26.15
CA VAL A 11 34.99 -21.69 25.06
C VAL A 11 33.58 -21.35 25.58
N ALA A 12 33.31 -21.53 26.88
CA ALA A 12 32.01 -21.22 27.49
C ALA A 12 31.82 -19.73 27.86
N LEU A 13 32.88 -18.90 27.80
CA LEU A 13 32.82 -17.46 28.14
C LEU A 13 32.84 -16.54 26.92
N GLY A 14 32.99 -17.08 25.70
CA GLY A 14 33.09 -16.30 24.46
C GLY A 14 31.77 -16.04 23.73
N LEU A 15 30.66 -16.68 24.11
CA LEU A 15 29.38 -16.59 23.41
C LEU A 15 28.34 -15.68 24.10
N GLY A 16 28.69 -15.07 25.24
CA GLY A 16 27.75 -14.30 26.06
C GLY A 16 27.61 -12.81 25.74
N ALA A 17 28.32 -12.27 24.75
CA ALA A 17 28.44 -10.81 24.57
C ALA A 17 27.70 -10.22 23.35
N LEU A 18 26.88 -10.98 22.62
CA LEU A 18 26.13 -10.46 21.46
C LEU A 18 24.68 -10.05 21.76
N ALA A 19 24.19 -10.22 22.99
CA ALA A 19 22.76 -10.07 23.30
C ALA A 19 22.32 -8.67 23.80
N VAL A 20 23.16 -7.63 23.74
CA VAL A 20 22.82 -6.31 24.33
C VAL A 20 22.79 -5.15 23.32
N ALA A 21 23.02 -5.40 22.03
CA ALA A 21 22.95 -4.37 20.99
C ALA A 21 21.61 -4.34 20.21
N GLY A 22 20.69 -5.28 20.43
CA GLY A 22 19.53 -5.50 19.55
C GLY A 22 18.17 -4.96 20.02
N CYS A 23 18.02 -4.50 21.26
CA CYS A 23 16.71 -4.04 21.75
C CYS A 23 16.32 -2.64 21.24
N GLY A 24 17.28 -1.73 21.03
CA GLY A 24 16.98 -0.35 20.62
C GLY A 24 16.37 -0.26 19.22
N ASP A 25 17.05 -0.85 18.25
CA ASP A 25 16.64 -0.84 16.85
C ASP A 25 15.33 -1.60 16.63
N THR A 26 15.06 -2.65 17.42
CA THR A 26 13.77 -3.39 17.33
C THR A 26 12.59 -2.50 17.74
N SER A 27 12.72 -1.70 18.81
CA SER A 27 11.67 -0.75 19.20
C SER A 27 11.45 0.34 18.16
N GLN A 28 12.53 0.86 17.56
CA GLN A 28 12.44 1.87 16.50
C GLN A 28 11.81 1.28 15.22
N ALA A 29 12.21 0.07 14.83
CA ALA A 29 11.63 -0.63 13.68
C ALA A 29 10.13 -0.82 13.84
N LYS A 30 9.68 -1.20 15.04
CA LYS A 30 8.27 -1.34 15.36
C LYS A 30 7.52 -0.01 15.26
N GLU A 31 8.07 1.08 15.80
CA GLU A 31 7.47 2.41 15.74
C GLU A 31 7.30 2.89 14.28
N TYR A 32 8.36 2.78 13.46
CA TYR A 32 8.29 3.14 12.05
C TYR A 32 7.32 2.23 11.27
N MET A 33 7.29 0.94 11.58
CA MET A 33 6.35 -0.01 10.99
C MET A 33 4.90 0.38 11.30
N GLU A 34 4.57 0.62 12.57
CA GLU A 34 3.21 0.99 12.99
C GLU A 34 2.75 2.30 12.36
N LYS A 35 3.65 3.29 12.26
CA LYS A 35 3.35 4.57 11.62
C LYS A 35 3.18 4.45 10.10
N GLY A 36 4.02 3.65 9.44
CA GLY A 36 3.87 3.30 8.02
C GLY A 36 2.54 2.58 7.78
N ASP A 37 2.20 1.63 8.64
CA ASP A 37 0.95 0.87 8.59
C ASP A 37 -0.26 1.81 8.73
N GLU A 38 -0.24 2.74 9.69
CA GLU A 38 -1.30 3.74 9.86
C GLU A 38 -1.51 4.62 8.62
N LEU A 39 -0.41 5.12 8.03
CA LEU A 39 -0.47 5.95 6.81
C LEU A 39 -0.98 5.15 5.61
N SER A 40 -0.56 3.90 5.50
CA SER A 40 -0.95 3.02 4.41
C SER A 40 -2.41 2.53 4.50
N ARG A 41 -2.99 2.39 5.70
CA ARG A 41 -4.43 2.14 5.86
C ARG A 41 -5.28 3.25 5.29
N LYS A 42 -4.77 4.49 5.28
CA LYS A 42 -5.41 5.64 4.61
C LYS A 42 -5.34 5.56 3.08
N MET A 43 -4.63 4.58 2.52
CA MET A 43 -4.73 4.20 1.10
C MET A 43 -5.76 3.09 0.87
N ALA A 44 -5.99 2.24 1.89
CA ALA A 44 -6.77 1.02 1.75
C ALA A 44 -8.26 1.25 1.44
N SER A 45 -8.77 2.46 1.71
CA SER A 45 -10.17 2.82 1.41
C SER A 45 -10.54 2.76 -0.08
N LEU A 46 -9.58 2.57 -0.99
CA LEU A 46 -9.84 2.30 -2.41
C LEU A 46 -9.38 0.89 -2.88
N THR A 47 -8.73 0.09 -2.04
CA THR A 47 -7.94 -1.07 -2.51
C THR A 47 -8.52 -2.44 -2.22
N ASP A 48 -9.62 -2.56 -1.47
CA ASP A 48 -10.08 -3.88 -1.00
C ASP A 48 -10.53 -4.82 -2.12
N ASP A 49 -10.87 -4.31 -3.31
CA ASP A 49 -11.00 -5.09 -4.56
C ASP A 49 -10.98 -4.21 -5.84
N ALA A 50 -11.24 -2.91 -5.71
CA ALA A 50 -11.47 -2.01 -6.85
C ALA A 50 -10.21 -1.71 -7.69
N VAL A 51 -8.99 -1.79 -7.13
CA VAL A 51 -7.73 -1.48 -7.85
C VAL A 51 -7.49 -2.40 -9.06
N PHE A 52 -8.10 -3.59 -9.10
CA PHE A 52 -7.90 -4.58 -10.18
C PHE A 52 -8.87 -4.42 -11.35
N ASP A 53 -9.93 -3.63 -11.20
CA ASP A 53 -10.90 -3.34 -12.23
C ASP A 53 -11.05 -1.83 -12.35
N ALA A 54 -10.47 -1.25 -13.40
CA ALA A 54 -10.58 0.18 -13.65
C ALA A 54 -12.03 0.67 -13.67
N GLY A 55 -12.99 -0.17 -14.08
CA GLY A 55 -14.41 0.16 -14.02
C GLY A 55 -14.98 0.13 -12.60
N ALA A 56 -14.53 -0.80 -11.75
CA ALA A 56 -14.88 -0.81 -10.33
C ALA A 56 -14.25 0.38 -9.59
N LEU A 57 -12.99 0.71 -9.88
CA LEU A 57 -12.31 1.87 -9.33
C LEU A 57 -13.00 3.18 -9.73
N LEU A 58 -13.33 3.32 -11.02
CA LEU A 58 -14.11 4.47 -11.49
C LEU A 58 -15.47 4.54 -10.80
N ALA A 59 -16.17 3.41 -10.63
CA ALA A 59 -17.45 3.37 -9.93
C ALA A 59 -17.31 3.76 -8.44
N GLU A 60 -16.28 3.29 -7.75
CA GLU A 60 -15.94 3.67 -6.36
C GLU A 60 -15.66 5.17 -6.24
N LEU A 61 -15.03 5.74 -7.27
CA LEU A 61 -14.80 7.19 -7.41
C LEU A 61 -16.06 7.97 -7.87
N GLY A 62 -17.22 7.31 -7.97
CA GLY A 62 -18.49 7.92 -8.35
C GLY A 62 -18.72 8.08 -9.86
N ILE A 63 -17.87 7.48 -10.68
CA ILE A 63 -17.89 7.59 -12.15
C ILE A 63 -18.61 6.38 -12.74
N GLN A 64 -19.87 6.57 -13.13
CA GLN A 64 -20.61 5.55 -13.85
C GLN A 64 -20.21 5.50 -15.32
N ILE A 65 -19.72 4.33 -15.78
CA ILE A 65 -19.31 4.11 -17.17
C ILE A 65 -20.52 4.14 -18.13
N SER A 66 -21.72 3.84 -17.64
CA SER A 66 -22.97 4.01 -18.38
C SER A 66 -23.43 5.46 -18.31
N GLU A 67 -23.02 6.29 -19.28
CA GLU A 67 -23.51 7.66 -19.42
C GLU A 67 -25.05 7.66 -19.50
N THR A 68 -25.73 8.29 -18.54
CA THR A 68 -27.14 8.68 -18.68
C THR A 68 -27.25 10.20 -18.50
N GLY A 69 -27.63 10.90 -19.58
CA GLY A 69 -27.83 12.36 -19.56
C GLY A 69 -26.59 13.23 -19.79
N THR A 70 -26.72 14.53 -19.53
CA THR A 70 -25.67 15.55 -19.71
C THR A 70 -24.78 15.61 -18.46
N VAL A 71 -23.76 14.75 -18.39
CA VAL A 71 -22.80 14.74 -17.27
C VAL A 71 -21.70 15.76 -17.52
N ASP A 72 -21.45 16.65 -16.56
CA ASP A 72 -20.25 17.49 -16.54
C ASP A 72 -19.03 16.62 -16.18
N LYS A 73 -18.42 16.06 -17.23
CA LYS A 73 -17.28 15.14 -17.11
C LYS A 73 -16.12 15.76 -16.33
N LYS A 74 -15.89 17.07 -16.48
CA LYS A 74 -14.78 17.76 -15.84
C LYS A 74 -14.97 17.83 -14.32
N THR A 75 -16.13 18.29 -13.87
CA THR A 75 -16.43 18.36 -12.42
C THR A 75 -16.35 16.97 -11.78
N LEU A 76 -16.82 15.95 -12.49
CA LEU A 76 -16.75 14.56 -12.05
C LEU A 76 -15.29 14.07 -11.88
N THR A 77 -14.43 14.31 -12.87
CA THR A 77 -13.03 13.86 -12.85
C THR A 77 -12.16 14.67 -11.88
N ASP A 78 -12.46 15.95 -11.66
CA ASP A 78 -11.72 16.81 -10.72
C ASP A 78 -11.81 16.29 -9.27
N ALA A 79 -13.00 15.83 -8.85
CA ALA A 79 -13.22 15.30 -7.50
C ALA A 79 -12.46 13.98 -7.28
N ALA A 80 -12.55 13.06 -8.24
CA ALA A 80 -11.82 11.79 -8.22
C ALA A 80 -10.30 12.01 -8.23
N SER A 81 -9.80 12.93 -9.06
CA SER A 81 -8.37 13.24 -9.15
C SER A 81 -7.80 13.75 -7.82
N LYS A 82 -8.56 14.60 -7.10
CA LYS A 82 -8.17 15.11 -5.78
C LYS A 82 -8.12 14.02 -4.71
N GLN A 83 -9.04 13.06 -4.76
CA GLN A 83 -9.00 11.90 -3.87
C GLN A 83 -7.76 11.05 -4.14
N ILE A 84 -7.45 10.77 -5.42
CA ILE A 84 -6.25 10.04 -5.81
C ILE A 84 -4.97 10.77 -5.35
N ASP A 85 -4.87 12.09 -5.56
CA ASP A 85 -3.73 12.89 -5.09
C ASP A 85 -3.48 12.73 -3.58
N THR A 86 -4.57 12.73 -2.81
CA THR A 86 -4.51 12.57 -1.35
C THR A 86 -3.97 11.19 -0.97
N ILE A 87 -4.41 10.15 -1.68
CA ILE A 87 -3.99 8.77 -1.45
C ILE A 87 -2.52 8.57 -1.84
N ILE A 88 -2.10 9.07 -3.01
CA ILE A 88 -0.69 9.05 -3.43
C ILE A 88 0.18 9.77 -2.41
N ALA A 89 -0.24 10.94 -1.93
CA ALA A 89 0.50 11.69 -0.91
C ALA A 89 0.64 10.92 0.41
N ASN A 90 -0.38 10.20 0.85
CA ASN A 90 -0.31 9.33 2.03
C ASN A 90 0.61 8.12 1.79
N GLY A 91 0.56 7.50 0.61
CA GLY A 91 1.45 6.42 0.22
C GLY A 91 2.92 6.83 0.24
N LYS A 92 3.26 7.98 -0.34
CA LYS A 92 4.62 8.53 -0.30
C LYS A 92 5.12 8.78 1.14
N LYS A 93 4.24 9.22 2.04
CA LYS A 93 4.57 9.34 3.48
C LYS A 93 4.78 7.99 4.13
N ALA A 94 3.97 6.98 3.81
CA ALA A 94 4.12 5.62 4.33
C ALA A 94 5.44 4.99 3.88
N VAL A 95 5.80 5.11 2.59
CA VAL A 95 7.11 4.68 2.05
C VAL A 95 8.25 5.29 2.86
N ALA A 96 8.22 6.61 3.09
CA ALA A 96 9.26 7.30 3.85
C ALA A 96 9.38 6.82 5.31
N GLU A 97 8.33 6.28 5.93
CA GLU A 97 8.43 5.65 7.25
C GLU A 97 9.05 4.24 7.16
N TYR A 98 8.67 3.43 6.17
CA TYR A 98 9.25 2.11 5.97
C TYR A 98 10.73 2.15 5.58
N GLU A 99 11.15 3.13 4.78
CA GLU A 99 12.56 3.31 4.40
C GLU A 99 13.47 3.47 5.62
N LYS A 100 12.99 4.11 6.70
CA LYS A 100 13.76 4.27 7.95
C LYS A 100 14.09 2.93 8.62
N ILE A 101 13.32 1.88 8.34
CA ILE A 101 13.57 0.54 8.88
C ILE A 101 14.77 -0.12 8.18
N LEU A 102 14.99 0.19 6.90
CA LEU A 102 16.01 -0.47 6.07
C LEU A 102 17.44 -0.19 6.56
N ASP A 103 17.66 0.92 7.25
CA ASP A 103 18.97 1.33 7.80
C ASP A 103 19.26 0.77 9.20
N LEU A 104 18.27 0.22 9.89
CA LEU A 104 18.41 -0.31 11.26
C LEU A 104 19.22 -1.62 11.29
N LYS A 105 19.84 -1.99 12.40
CA LYS A 105 20.65 -3.22 12.50
C LYS A 105 19.94 -4.32 13.28
N GLY A 106 20.11 -5.56 12.83
CA GLY A 106 19.60 -6.75 13.55
C GLY A 106 18.07 -6.88 13.57
N VAL A 107 17.38 -6.23 12.63
CA VAL A 107 15.90 -6.24 12.51
C VAL A 107 15.45 -6.78 11.15
N ASP A 108 16.10 -7.87 10.68
CA ASP A 108 15.97 -8.37 9.29
C ASP A 108 14.52 -8.65 8.89
N ALA A 109 13.70 -9.23 9.77
CA ALA A 109 12.28 -9.47 9.49
C ALA A 109 11.45 -8.19 9.30
N TYR A 110 11.78 -7.11 10.03
CA TYR A 110 11.15 -5.81 9.82
C TYR A 110 11.58 -5.18 8.49
N LYS A 111 12.82 -5.41 8.05
CA LYS A 111 13.29 -4.94 6.74
C LYS A 111 12.59 -5.65 5.61
N GLU A 112 12.52 -6.98 5.67
CA GLU A 112 11.80 -7.78 4.66
C GLU A 112 10.33 -7.35 4.56
N TYR A 113 9.69 -7.09 5.71
CA TYR A 113 8.36 -6.49 5.75
C TYR A 113 8.32 -5.12 5.07
N ALA A 114 9.21 -4.21 5.46
CA ALA A 114 9.28 -2.85 4.92
C ALA A 114 9.48 -2.83 3.40
N GLU A 115 10.38 -3.67 2.87
CA GLU A 115 10.63 -3.81 1.42
C GLU A 115 9.36 -4.24 0.67
N GLN A 116 8.63 -5.23 1.19
CA GLN A 116 7.36 -5.65 0.58
C GLN A 116 6.31 -4.54 0.64
N ARG A 117 6.22 -3.79 1.75
CA ARG A 117 5.28 -2.66 1.86
C ARG A 117 5.61 -1.52 0.90
N ILE A 118 6.89 -1.17 0.77
CA ILE A 118 7.36 -0.15 -0.19
C ILE A 118 6.97 -0.57 -1.60
N SER A 119 7.34 -1.78 -2.02
CA SER A 119 6.99 -2.34 -3.33
C SER A 119 5.48 -2.32 -3.59
N ALA A 120 4.69 -2.68 -2.57
CA ALA A 120 3.24 -2.68 -2.66
C ALA A 120 2.67 -1.27 -2.89
N ILE A 121 3.13 -0.29 -2.10
CA ILE A 121 2.67 1.10 -2.18
C ILE A 121 3.11 1.76 -3.49
N GLU A 122 4.36 1.56 -3.92
CA GLU A 122 4.85 2.11 -5.18
C GLU A 122 4.07 1.57 -6.39
N SER A 123 3.80 0.26 -6.40
CA SER A 123 2.98 -0.36 -7.45
C SER A 123 1.54 0.16 -7.42
N THR A 124 0.95 0.37 -6.23
CA THR A 124 -0.37 1.00 -6.09
C THR A 124 -0.36 2.45 -6.60
N ILE A 125 0.69 3.22 -6.30
CA ILE A 125 0.84 4.59 -6.80
C ILE A 125 0.89 4.60 -8.34
N ALA A 126 1.65 3.71 -8.97
CA ALA A 126 1.72 3.62 -10.43
C ALA A 126 0.34 3.36 -11.07
N VAL A 127 -0.46 2.46 -10.48
CA VAL A 127 -1.85 2.22 -10.92
C VAL A 127 -2.69 3.49 -10.80
N LEU A 128 -2.61 4.18 -9.65
CA LEU A 128 -3.36 5.39 -9.38
C LEU A 128 -2.98 6.56 -10.31
N GLU A 129 -1.70 6.72 -10.62
CA GLU A 129 -1.20 7.73 -11.57
C GLU A 129 -1.75 7.44 -12.99
N ALA A 130 -1.75 6.19 -13.44
CA ALA A 130 -2.34 5.83 -14.73
C ALA A 130 -3.87 6.05 -14.78
N VAL A 131 -4.56 5.88 -13.65
CA VAL A 131 -5.98 6.18 -13.51
C VAL A 131 -6.22 7.69 -13.54
N GLN A 132 -5.35 8.51 -12.93
CA GLN A 132 -5.41 9.97 -13.09
C GLN A 132 -5.28 10.38 -14.56
N GLU A 133 -4.36 9.78 -15.32
CA GLU A 133 -4.27 10.05 -16.76
C GLU A 133 -5.56 9.69 -17.52
N LEU A 134 -6.26 8.63 -17.10
CA LEU A 134 -7.58 8.29 -17.65
C LEU A 134 -8.63 9.35 -17.29
N LEU A 135 -8.67 9.81 -16.04
CA LEU A 135 -9.57 10.86 -15.60
C LEU A 135 -9.33 12.17 -16.35
N ASP A 136 -8.07 12.55 -16.58
CA ASP A 136 -7.71 13.72 -17.37
C ASP A 136 -8.22 13.61 -18.80
N ARG A 137 -8.09 12.43 -19.44
CA ARG A 137 -8.65 12.19 -20.78
C ARG A 137 -10.17 12.26 -20.80
N ILE A 138 -10.85 11.75 -19.77
CA ILE A 138 -12.32 11.80 -19.67
C ILE A 138 -12.80 13.25 -19.46
N GLY A 139 -12.08 14.02 -18.64
CA GLY A 139 -12.41 15.39 -18.27
C GLY A 139 -12.00 16.44 -19.30
N ASP A 140 -11.18 16.09 -20.30
CA ASP A 140 -10.75 17.00 -21.36
C ASP A 140 -11.97 17.46 -22.21
N PRO A 141 -12.26 18.78 -22.26
CA PRO A 141 -13.37 19.29 -23.07
C PRO A 141 -13.22 19.05 -24.58
N GLN A 142 -12.01 18.72 -25.06
CA GLN A 142 -11.77 18.33 -26.45
C GLN A 142 -12.05 16.84 -26.71
N ASN A 143 -12.14 16.00 -25.68
CA ASN A 143 -12.47 14.60 -25.84
C ASN A 143 -13.99 14.43 -26.02
N THR A 144 -14.40 14.23 -27.27
CA THR A 144 -15.82 14.01 -27.61
C THR A 144 -16.26 12.55 -27.52
N ALA A 145 -15.34 11.62 -27.19
CA ALA A 145 -15.68 10.21 -27.05
C ALA A 145 -16.56 9.96 -25.81
N SER A 146 -17.30 8.85 -25.83
CA SER A 146 -17.98 8.39 -24.62
C SER A 146 -16.96 8.00 -23.55
N ILE A 147 -17.34 8.08 -22.26
CA ILE A 147 -16.51 7.55 -21.17
C ILE A 147 -16.14 6.09 -21.44
N LYS A 148 -17.11 5.28 -21.88
CA LYS A 148 -16.89 3.87 -22.19
C LYS A 148 -15.82 3.65 -23.26
N ASP A 149 -15.86 4.40 -24.35
CA ASP A 149 -14.88 4.27 -25.43
C ASP A 149 -13.50 4.71 -24.96
N THR A 150 -13.42 5.82 -24.21
CA THR A 150 -12.18 6.34 -23.61
C THR A 150 -11.54 5.31 -22.68
N VAL A 151 -12.32 4.71 -21.77
CA VAL A 151 -11.88 3.65 -20.85
C VAL A 151 -11.42 2.42 -21.64
N THR A 152 -12.16 2.01 -22.67
CA THR A 152 -11.82 0.83 -23.49
C THR A 152 -10.52 1.02 -24.26
N GLU A 153 -10.28 2.20 -24.83
CA GLU A 153 -9.04 2.53 -25.54
C GLU A 153 -7.86 2.65 -24.59
N TRP A 154 -8.06 3.30 -23.44
CA TRP A 154 -7.06 3.38 -22.38
C TRP A 154 -6.66 1.99 -21.90
N ALA A 155 -7.62 1.11 -21.61
CA ALA A 155 -7.32 -0.24 -21.10
C ALA A 155 -6.49 -1.07 -22.08
N LYS A 156 -6.70 -0.91 -23.40
CA LYS A 156 -5.89 -1.57 -24.44
C LYS A 156 -4.44 -1.08 -24.46
N SER A 157 -4.21 0.17 -24.10
CA SER A 157 -2.91 0.83 -24.17
C SER A 157 -2.14 0.78 -22.85
N ASN A 158 -2.79 0.41 -21.75
CA ASN A 158 -2.26 0.47 -20.39
C ASN A 158 -2.24 -0.90 -19.72
N ILE A 159 -1.78 -1.94 -20.44
CA ILE A 159 -1.65 -3.30 -19.89
C ILE A 159 -0.72 -3.36 -18.66
N GLU A 160 0.24 -2.42 -18.57
CA GLU A 160 1.15 -2.29 -17.43
C GLU A 160 0.41 -2.01 -16.12
N VAL A 161 -0.77 -1.36 -16.17
CA VAL A 161 -1.60 -1.13 -14.98
C VAL A 161 -2.04 -2.45 -14.36
N ALA A 162 -2.41 -3.45 -15.18
CA ALA A 162 -2.76 -4.78 -14.66
C ALA A 162 -1.53 -5.49 -14.05
N VAL A 163 -0.34 -5.29 -14.63
CA VAL A 163 0.91 -5.84 -14.11
C VAL A 163 1.24 -5.22 -12.75
N ASP A 164 1.14 -3.90 -12.62
CA ASP A 164 1.43 -3.20 -11.37
C ASP A 164 0.38 -3.46 -10.30
N ALA A 165 -0.89 -3.61 -10.68
CA ALA A 165 -1.93 -4.09 -9.75
C ALA A 165 -1.56 -5.48 -9.18
N VAL A 166 -1.17 -6.43 -10.03
CA VAL A 166 -0.75 -7.77 -9.57
C VAL A 166 0.49 -7.73 -8.69
N LYS A 167 1.48 -6.87 -9.02
CA LYS A 167 2.66 -6.66 -8.15
C LYS A 167 2.27 -6.07 -6.80
N ALA A 168 1.38 -5.08 -6.80
CA ALA A 168 0.86 -4.49 -5.57
C ALA A 168 0.22 -5.57 -4.70
N TYR A 169 -0.74 -6.34 -5.24
CA TYR A 169 -1.41 -7.44 -4.54
C TYR A 169 -0.43 -8.44 -3.92
N THR A 170 0.51 -8.91 -4.74
CA THR A 170 1.50 -9.91 -4.33
C THR A 170 2.36 -9.37 -3.20
N SER A 171 2.79 -8.11 -3.29
CA SER A 171 3.61 -7.46 -2.28
C SER A 171 2.83 -7.21 -0.97
N TRP A 172 1.57 -6.77 -1.05
CA TRP A 172 0.67 -6.64 0.11
C TRP A 172 0.50 -7.99 0.82
N SER A 173 0.24 -9.05 0.06
CA SER A 173 0.07 -10.41 0.57
C SER A 173 1.33 -10.95 1.24
N ASN A 174 2.49 -10.77 0.59
CA ASN A 174 3.79 -11.17 1.14
C ASN A 174 4.12 -10.41 2.43
N ALA A 175 3.88 -9.09 2.48
CA ALA A 175 4.07 -8.30 3.69
C ALA A 175 3.20 -8.81 4.84
N ALA A 176 1.93 -9.09 4.59
CA ALA A 176 1.03 -9.66 5.60
C ALA A 176 1.50 -11.02 6.11
N LYS A 177 2.00 -11.88 5.20
CA LYS A 177 2.61 -13.17 5.55
C LYS A 177 3.85 -13.00 6.42
N ILE A 178 4.79 -12.13 6.05
CA ILE A 178 6.01 -11.84 6.83
C ILE A 178 5.66 -11.34 8.23
N LYS A 179 4.73 -10.38 8.33
CA LYS A 179 4.26 -9.82 9.61
C LYS A 179 3.72 -10.92 10.53
N LYS A 180 2.94 -11.85 9.98
CA LYS A 180 2.36 -12.99 10.70
C LYS A 180 3.41 -14.02 11.11
N GLU A 181 4.26 -14.46 10.18
CA GLU A 181 5.26 -15.51 10.43
C GLU A 181 6.33 -15.07 11.44
N ASN A 182 6.64 -13.77 11.49
CA ASN A 182 7.64 -13.21 12.39
C ASN A 182 7.04 -12.50 13.63
N ASN A 183 5.72 -12.52 13.81
CA ASN A 183 5.02 -11.91 14.94
C ASN A 183 5.41 -10.42 15.16
N LEU A 184 5.48 -9.63 14.07
CA LEU A 184 6.01 -8.26 14.11
C LEU A 184 5.06 -7.24 14.78
N GLY A 185 3.83 -7.65 15.08
CA GLY A 185 2.79 -6.84 15.71
C GLY A 185 1.45 -7.59 15.72
N PRO A 186 0.39 -7.01 16.32
CA PRO A 186 -0.94 -7.60 16.21
C PRO A 186 -1.29 -7.82 14.74
N ALA A 187 -1.87 -8.98 14.42
CA ALA A 187 -2.53 -9.16 13.14
C ALA A 187 -3.59 -8.07 13.07
N GLU A 188 -3.59 -7.28 11.99
CA GLU A 188 -4.65 -6.31 11.77
C GLU A 188 -5.93 -7.13 11.60
N GLU A 189 -6.79 -7.12 12.62
CA GLU A 189 -8.19 -7.45 12.38
C GLU A 189 -8.67 -6.38 11.40
N PRO A 190 -9.33 -6.76 10.27
CA PRO A 190 -9.91 -5.76 9.39
C PRO A 190 -10.77 -4.86 10.27
N GLU A 191 -10.42 -3.57 10.36
CA GLU A 191 -11.28 -2.61 11.03
C GLU A 191 -12.65 -2.79 10.38
N LYS A 192 -13.65 -3.16 11.18
CA LYS A 192 -15.03 -3.12 10.72
C LYS A 192 -15.23 -1.69 10.25
N VAL A 193 -15.23 -1.50 8.94
CA VAL A 193 -15.69 -0.25 8.33
C VAL A 193 -17.09 -0.10 8.90
N GLU A 194 -17.27 0.84 9.83
CA GLU A 194 -18.60 1.22 10.25
C GLU A 194 -19.29 1.66 8.97
N GLU A 195 -20.26 0.85 8.50
CA GLU A 195 -21.12 1.21 7.39
C GLU A 195 -21.74 2.56 7.75
N THR A 196 -21.17 3.65 7.23
CA THR A 196 -21.83 4.94 7.26
C THR A 196 -22.96 4.83 6.27
N THR A 197 -24.10 4.34 6.74
CA THR A 197 -25.36 4.36 6.01
C THR A 197 -25.53 5.79 5.49
N PRO A 198 -25.59 6.03 4.17
CA PRO A 198 -25.79 7.38 3.66
C PRO A 198 -27.12 7.89 4.21
N GLU A 199 -27.04 8.96 4.98
CA GLU A 199 -28.19 9.69 5.49
C GLU A 199 -29.05 10.08 4.28
N SER A 200 -30.20 9.44 4.16
CA SER A 200 -31.16 9.68 3.09
C SER A 200 -31.54 11.16 3.09
N ALA A 201 -31.26 11.83 1.97
CA ALA A 201 -31.65 13.22 1.75
C ALA A 201 -33.17 13.39 1.97
N PRO A 202 -33.61 14.48 2.62
CA PRO A 202 -35.03 14.73 2.84
C PRO A 202 -35.77 14.98 1.52
N GLU A 203 -36.99 14.41 1.43
CA GLU A 203 -37.97 14.58 0.33
C GLU A 203 -38.39 16.04 0.11
#